data_AF-A0AAE3UC48-F1
#
_entry.id   AF-A0AAE3UC48-F1
#
_cell.length_a   1.000
_cell.length_b   1.000
_cell.length_c   1.000
_cell.angle_alpha   90.00
_cell.angle_beta   90.00
_cell.angle_gamma   90.00
#
_symmetry.space_group_name_H-M   'P 1'
#
loop_
_entity.id
_entity.type
_entity.pdbx_description
1 polymer ?
#
loop_
_entity_poly.entity_id
_entity_poly.type
_entity_poly.pdbx_seq_one_letter_code
_entity_poly.pdbx_strand_id
1 'polypeptide(L)'
;MKELYSHWLRIQCEAWMKENLPDLFQVSYERVKKMFEEVLEEEAPVAQDEFLISQIDMSVGPWKSVIFHFKEPGEIIFPLEKCKLSYLRERNNLVLIIRCLEDFQTLMQTYFYMHMRTGRTMYSIKSA
;
A
#
# COMPACT_ATOMS: atom_id res chain seq x y z
N MET A 1 7.25 15.79 17.34
CA MET A 1 7.88 14.46 17.19
C MET A 1 6.78 13.40 17.00
N LYS A 2 5.94 13.54 15.96
CA LYS A 2 4.72 12.72 15.71
C LYS A 2 4.75 11.95 14.37
N GLU A 3 5.87 11.96 13.66
CA GLU A 3 5.99 11.38 12.30
C GLU A 3 6.88 10.12 12.28
N LEU A 4 7.32 9.64 13.45
CA LEU A 4 8.24 8.50 13.52
C LEU A 4 7.55 7.16 13.25
N TYR A 5 6.30 6.97 13.68
CA TYR A 5 5.71 5.64 13.66
C TYR A 5 5.25 5.21 12.27
N SER A 6 4.46 6.02 11.57
CA SER A 6 3.96 5.69 10.22
C SER A 6 5.12 5.50 9.22
N HIS A 7 6.17 6.32 9.34
CA HIS A 7 7.38 6.17 8.55
C HIS A 7 8.18 4.91 8.92
N TRP A 8 8.35 4.62 10.21
CA TRP A 8 8.96 3.37 10.67
C TRP A 8 8.18 2.14 10.18
N LEU A 9 6.85 2.17 10.29
CA LEU A 9 5.96 1.09 9.87
C LEU A 9 6.08 0.83 8.37
N ARG A 10 6.12 1.90 7.55
CA ARG A 10 6.38 1.79 6.12
C ARG A 10 7.68 1.05 5.84
N ILE A 11 8.78 1.46 6.48
CA ILE A 11 10.10 0.83 6.31
C ILE A 11 10.04 -0.66 6.70
N GLN A 12 9.40 -1.00 7.82
CA GLN A 12 9.30 -2.40 8.26
C GLN A 12 8.48 -3.25 7.28
N CYS A 13 7.34 -2.74 6.82
CA CYS A 13 6.53 -3.43 5.82
C CYS A 13 7.30 -3.62 4.50
N GLU A 14 8.00 -2.58 4.04
CA GLU A 14 8.85 -2.63 2.84
C GLU A 14 9.98 -3.65 2.97
N ALA A 15 10.67 -3.67 4.11
CA ALA A 15 11.73 -4.65 4.38
C ALA A 15 11.18 -6.08 4.37
N TRP A 16 10.05 -6.31 5.05
CA TRP A 16 9.41 -7.62 5.09
C TRP A 16 8.95 -8.08 3.69
N MET A 17 8.35 -7.19 2.90
CA MET A 17 7.94 -7.51 1.53
C MET A 17 9.14 -7.83 0.64
N LYS A 18 10.23 -7.08 0.74
CA LYS A 18 11.45 -7.35 -0.02
C LYS A 18 12.04 -8.72 0.28
N GLU A 19 11.97 -9.15 1.55
CA GLU A 19 12.47 -10.46 1.98
C GLU A 19 11.56 -11.62 1.55
N ASN A 20 10.24 -11.44 1.65
CA ASN A 20 9.26 -12.53 1.49
C ASN A 20 8.60 -12.59 0.10
N LEU A 21 8.60 -11.48 -0.63
CA LEU A 21 7.93 -11.30 -1.92
C LEU A 21 8.83 -10.55 -2.92
N PRO A 22 10.09 -10.99 -3.12
CA PRO A 22 11.08 -10.24 -3.90
C PRO A 22 10.64 -10.02 -5.36
N ASP A 23 9.91 -10.96 -5.95
CA ASP A 23 9.45 -10.90 -7.35
C ASP A 23 8.28 -9.93 -7.57
N LEU A 24 7.60 -9.54 -6.49
CA LEU A 24 6.45 -8.63 -6.50
C LEU A 24 6.80 -7.25 -5.95
N PHE A 25 7.95 -7.12 -5.31
CA PHE A 25 8.36 -5.91 -4.63
C PHE A 25 8.94 -4.89 -5.62
N GLN A 26 8.07 -4.03 -6.15
CA GLN A 26 8.45 -2.83 -6.89
C GLN A 26 7.87 -1.60 -6.18
N VAL A 27 8.67 -0.95 -5.34
CA VAL A 27 8.24 0.29 -4.67
C VAL A 27 8.26 1.44 -5.67
N SER A 28 7.09 1.90 -6.11
CA SER A 28 6.98 3.10 -6.94
C SER A 28 6.26 4.22 -6.18
N TYR A 29 6.89 4.73 -5.10
CA TYR A 29 6.40 5.92 -4.39
C TYR A 29 6.13 7.07 -5.36
N GLU A 30 7.07 7.32 -6.28
CA GLU A 30 6.97 8.40 -7.27
C GLU A 30 5.79 8.24 -8.23
N ARG A 31 5.42 7.01 -8.60
CA ARG A 31 4.30 6.76 -9.51
C ARG A 31 2.96 7.02 -8.85
N VAL A 32 2.79 6.59 -7.60
CA VAL A 32 1.55 6.86 -6.86
C VAL A 32 1.45 8.34 -6.54
N LYS A 33 2.56 8.96 -6.11
CA LYS A 33 2.65 10.40 -5.87
C LYS A 33 2.23 11.19 -7.12
N LYS A 34 2.75 10.84 -8.30
CA LYS A 34 2.36 11.47 -9.56
C LYS A 34 0.86 11.29 -9.86
N MET A 35 0.32 10.08 -9.68
CA MET A 35 -1.13 9.84 -9.83
C MET A 35 -1.98 10.71 -8.89
N PHE A 36 -1.46 11.06 -7.71
CA PHE A 36 -2.12 11.97 -6.78
C PHE A 36 -1.95 13.44 -7.14
N GLU A 37 -0.76 13.85 -7.58
CA GLU A 37 -0.50 15.21 -8.06
C GLU A 37 -1.41 15.54 -9.26
N GLU A 38 -1.57 14.59 -10.20
CA GLU A 38 -2.51 14.70 -11.33
C GLU A 38 -3.98 14.87 -10.89
N VAL A 39 -4.36 14.38 -9.70
CA VAL A 39 -5.71 14.57 -9.13
C VAL A 39 -5.86 15.94 -8.47
N LEU A 40 -4.76 16.47 -7.93
CA LEU A 40 -4.74 17.71 -7.14
C LEU A 40 -4.58 18.97 -7.99
N GLU A 41 -4.16 18.85 -9.25
CA GLU A 41 -4.18 19.96 -10.21
C GLU A 41 -5.60 20.50 -10.48
N GLU A 42 -6.66 19.77 -10.08
CA GLU A 42 -8.05 20.24 -10.20
C GLU A 42 -8.59 20.99 -8.94
N GLU A 43 -8.03 20.85 -7.74
CA GLU A 43 -8.47 21.61 -6.55
C GLU A 43 -7.36 21.88 -5.51
N ALA A 44 -6.82 23.11 -5.56
CA ALA A 44 -6.19 23.89 -4.48
C ALA A 44 -4.90 23.33 -3.80
N PRO A 45 -3.99 24.21 -3.33
CA PRO A 45 -2.68 23.82 -2.81
C PRO A 45 -2.85 23.10 -1.48
N VAL A 46 -2.81 21.77 -1.52
CA VAL A 46 -2.92 20.95 -0.31
C VAL A 46 -1.64 21.14 0.50
N ALA A 47 -1.83 21.50 1.77
CA ALA A 47 -0.80 21.49 2.79
C ALA A 47 0.05 20.22 2.70
N GLN A 48 1.31 20.33 3.12
CA GLN A 48 2.33 19.28 3.15
C GLN A 48 1.96 18.12 4.08
N ASP A 49 0.82 17.46 3.88
CA ASP A 49 0.53 16.17 4.49
C ASP A 49 1.40 15.15 3.76
N GLU A 50 2.46 14.68 4.43
CA GLU A 50 3.30 13.59 3.97
C GLU A 50 2.45 12.33 3.80
N PHE A 51 1.99 12.12 2.57
CA PHE A 51 1.16 10.99 2.22
C PHE A 51 2.04 9.75 2.07
N LEU A 52 2.19 8.99 3.15
CA LEU A 52 3.02 7.79 3.15
C LEU A 52 2.30 6.63 2.47
N ILE A 53 2.79 6.27 1.28
CA ILE A 53 2.27 5.16 0.48
C ILE A 53 3.39 4.25 -0.02
N SER A 54 3.08 2.95 -0.11
CA SER A 54 3.78 2.00 -0.96
C SER A 54 2.80 1.30 -1.92
N GLN A 55 3.28 0.80 -3.07
CA GLN A 55 2.47 0.10 -4.08
C GLN A 55 3.13 -1.23 -4.46
N ILE A 56 2.31 -2.25 -4.76
CA ILE A 56 2.69 -3.46 -5.47
C ILE A 56 1.81 -3.59 -6.72
N ASP A 57 2.42 -3.69 -7.90
CA ASP A 57 1.70 -4.03 -9.12
C ASP A 57 1.33 -5.52 -9.11
N MET A 58 0.06 -5.82 -9.39
CA MET A 58 -0.45 -7.18 -9.37
C MET A 58 -0.48 -7.74 -10.80
N SER A 59 0.20 -8.88 -11.01
CA SER A 59 0.12 -9.64 -12.25
C SER A 59 -1.02 -10.67 -12.26
N VAL A 60 -1.59 -10.95 -11.08
CA VAL A 60 -2.63 -11.97 -10.85
C VAL A 60 -3.68 -11.46 -9.87
N GLY A 61 -4.93 -11.90 -10.05
CA GLY A 61 -6.07 -11.48 -9.25
C GLY A 61 -6.91 -10.38 -9.92
N PRO A 62 -7.97 -9.90 -9.25
CA PRO A 62 -8.91 -8.94 -9.85
C PRO A 62 -8.41 -7.49 -9.86
N TRP A 63 -7.37 -7.19 -9.07
CA TRP A 63 -6.87 -5.84 -8.85
C TRP A 63 -5.67 -5.54 -9.74
N LYS A 64 -5.58 -4.28 -10.20
CA LYS A 64 -4.43 -3.75 -10.96
C LYS A 64 -3.18 -3.63 -10.08
N SER A 65 -3.35 -3.07 -8.89
CA SER A 65 -2.28 -2.94 -7.90
C SER A 65 -2.85 -2.96 -6.49
N VAL A 66 -2.00 -3.26 -5.51
CA VAL A 66 -2.28 -3.08 -4.09
C VAL A 66 -1.53 -1.83 -3.62
N ILE A 67 -2.25 -0.93 -2.96
CA ILE A 67 -1.74 0.35 -2.46
C ILE A 67 -1.88 0.37 -0.95
N PHE A 68 -0.76 0.57 -0.26
CA PHE A 68 -0.68 0.61 1.19
C PHE A 68 -0.59 2.05 1.66
N HIS A 69 -1.52 2.45 2.52
CA HIS A 69 -1.56 3.77 3.11
C HIS A 69 -1.27 3.66 4.61
N PHE A 70 -0.16 4.24 5.06
CA PHE A 70 0.35 4.06 6.43
C PHE A 70 -0.15 5.15 7.37
N LYS A 71 -0.68 4.75 8.52
CA LYS A 71 -1.22 5.65 9.55
C LYS A 71 -0.79 5.21 10.94
N GLU A 72 -0.78 6.13 11.89
CA GLU A 72 -0.61 5.76 13.29
C GLU A 72 -1.85 5.03 13.83
N PRO A 73 -1.71 4.17 14.86
CA PRO A 73 -2.84 3.57 15.54
C PRO A 73 -3.76 4.64 16.13
N GLY A 74 -5.06 4.54 15.86
CA GLY A 74 -6.06 5.52 16.31
C GLY A 74 -6.14 6.80 15.47
N GLU A 75 -5.28 6.97 14.47
CA GLU A 75 -5.33 8.14 13.59
C GLU A 75 -6.56 8.10 12.66
N ILE A 76 -7.27 9.22 12.61
CA ILE A 76 -8.47 9.40 11.79
C ILE A 76 -8.05 9.71 10.36
N ILE A 77 -8.75 9.11 9.40
CA ILE A 77 -8.59 9.40 7.99
C ILE A 77 -9.45 10.61 7.65
N PHE A 78 -8.81 11.71 7.26
CA PHE A 78 -9.51 12.96 6.96
C PHE A 78 -10.37 12.84 5.68
N PRO A 79 -11.43 13.65 5.52
CA PRO A 79 -12.32 13.57 4.36
C PRO A 79 -11.58 13.66 3.01
N LEU A 80 -10.63 14.60 2.88
CA LEU A 80 -9.85 14.77 1.65
C LEU A 80 -9.01 13.51 1.32
N GLU A 81 -8.41 12.92 2.35
CA GLU A 81 -7.67 11.67 2.24
C GLU A 81 -8.60 10.50 1.87
N LYS A 82 -9.83 10.45 2.40
CA LYS A 82 -10.82 9.46 1.96
C LYS A 82 -11.16 9.61 0.48
N CYS A 83 -11.33 10.84 -0.04
CA CYS A 83 -11.58 11.08 -1.46
C CYS A 83 -10.43 10.53 -2.31
N LYS A 84 -9.19 10.83 -1.91
CA LYS A 84 -7.95 10.31 -2.51
C LYS A 84 -7.92 8.78 -2.56
N LEU A 85 -8.21 8.13 -1.43
CA LEU A 85 -8.23 6.66 -1.35
C LEU A 85 -9.38 6.04 -2.16
N SER A 86 -10.55 6.69 -2.21
CA SER A 86 -11.68 6.23 -3.02
C SER A 86 -11.39 6.30 -4.52
N TYR A 87 -10.78 7.38 -4.97
CA TYR A 87 -10.35 7.53 -6.37
C TYR A 87 -9.43 6.40 -6.84
N LEU A 88 -8.47 6.00 -5.98
CA LEU A 88 -7.61 4.85 -6.28
C LEU A 88 -8.42 3.55 -6.40
N ARG A 89 -9.43 3.34 -5.54
CA ARG A 89 -10.30 2.15 -5.60
C ARG A 89 -11.08 2.09 -6.91
N GLU A 90 -11.63 3.22 -7.35
CA GLU A 90 -12.38 3.34 -8.61
C GLU A 90 -11.54 2.98 -9.83
N ARG A 91 -10.20 3.11 -9.73
CA ARG A 91 -9.24 2.71 -10.76
C ARG A 91 -8.73 1.28 -10.63
N ASN A 92 -9.54 0.43 -10.02
CA ASN A 92 -9.30 -1.00 -9.85
C ASN A 92 -8.05 -1.32 -9.02
N ASN A 93 -7.70 -0.48 -8.04
CA ASN A 93 -6.63 -0.75 -7.09
C ASN A 93 -7.20 -1.20 -5.74
N LEU A 94 -6.58 -2.19 -5.11
CA LEU A 94 -6.89 -2.56 -3.74
C LEU A 94 -6.17 -1.59 -2.79
N VAL A 95 -6.93 -0.84 -2.00
CA VAL A 95 -6.37 0.16 -1.09
C VAL A 95 -6.50 -0.31 0.35
N LEU A 96 -5.35 -0.47 1.03
CA LEU A 96 -5.24 -0.97 2.39
C LEU A 96 -4.69 0.10 3.31
N ILE A 97 -5.34 0.30 4.46
CA ILE A 97 -4.85 1.21 5.50
C ILE A 97 -4.09 0.39 6.52
N ILE A 98 -2.80 0.67 6.67
CA ILE A 98 -1.87 -0.10 7.49
C ILE A 98 -1.52 0.69 8.73
N ARG A 99 -1.82 0.11 9.90
CA ARG A 99 -1.56 0.71 11.22
C ARG A 99 -0.76 -0.20 12.15
N CYS A 100 -0.51 -1.43 11.73
CA CYS A 100 0.08 -2.49 12.53
C CYS A 100 0.88 -3.41 11.60
N LEU A 101 2.09 -3.81 12.02
CA LEU A 101 2.98 -4.62 11.19
C LEU A 101 2.49 -6.07 11.13
N GLU A 102 2.07 -6.62 12.26
CA GLU A 102 1.60 -8.00 12.37
C GLU A 102 0.33 -8.23 11.55
N ASP A 103 -0.62 -7.29 11.59
CA ASP A 103 -1.83 -7.34 10.78
C ASP A 103 -1.50 -7.26 9.29
N PHE A 104 -0.54 -6.40 8.93
CA PHE A 104 -0.04 -6.30 7.56
C PHE A 104 0.55 -7.63 7.09
N GLN A 105 1.46 -8.22 7.85
CA GLN A 105 2.09 -9.50 7.50
C GLN A 105 1.04 -10.60 7.32
N THR A 106 0.09 -10.69 8.25
CA THR A 106 -1.02 -11.66 8.20
C THR A 106 -1.87 -11.46 6.95
N LEU A 107 -2.24 -10.22 6.65
CA LEU A 107 -3.04 -9.88 5.47
C LEU A 107 -2.31 -10.21 4.17
N MET A 108 -1.02 -9.86 4.07
CA MET A 108 -0.23 -10.12 2.87
C MET A 108 -0.01 -11.60 2.64
N GLN A 109 0.33 -12.36 3.69
CA GLN A 109 0.43 -13.81 3.61
C GLN A 109 -0.89 -14.43 3.17
N THR A 110 -2.02 -14.01 3.76
CA THR A 110 -3.35 -14.53 3.40
C THR A 110 -3.72 -14.22 1.95
N TYR A 111 -3.56 -12.97 1.53
CA TYR A 111 -3.88 -12.52 0.18
C TYR A 111 -3.04 -13.23 -0.88
N PHE A 112 -1.71 -13.26 -0.70
CA PHE A 112 -0.84 -13.94 -1.66
C PHE A 112 -1.00 -15.46 -1.63
N TYR A 113 -1.23 -16.06 -0.46
CA TYR A 113 -1.51 -17.50 -0.38
C TYR A 113 -2.78 -17.89 -1.16
N MET A 114 -3.85 -17.09 -1.05
CA MET A 114 -5.11 -17.35 -1.75
C MET A 114 -5.00 -17.12 -3.27
N HIS A 115 -4.39 -16.01 -3.69
CA HIS A 115 -4.38 -15.63 -5.10
C HIS A 115 -3.23 -16.25 -5.92
N MET A 116 -2.10 -16.58 -5.30
CA MET A 116 -0.98 -17.21 -6.00
C MET A 116 -1.11 -18.74 -6.11
N ARG A 117 -2.00 -19.38 -5.36
CA ARG A 117 -2.37 -20.79 -5.60
C ARG A 117 -3.25 -20.99 -6.84
N THR A 118 -3.95 -19.96 -7.29
CA THR A 118 -4.85 -20.04 -8.46
C THR A 118 -4.17 -19.74 -9.80
N GLY A 119 -2.97 -19.15 -9.78
CA GLY A 119 -2.13 -18.95 -10.96
C GLY A 119 -0.97 -19.96 -10.98
N ARG A 120 -0.65 -20.53 -12.15
CA ARG A 120 0.36 -21.59 -12.37
C ARG A 120 1.84 -21.18 -12.12
N THR A 121 2.15 -20.44 -11.06
CA THR A 121 3.52 -20.13 -10.66
C THR A 121 3.62 -20.14 -9.14
N MET A 122 4.19 -21.21 -8.57
CA MET A 122 4.44 -21.31 -7.14
C MET A 122 5.60 -20.38 -6.77
N TYR A 123 5.30 -19.25 -6.12
CA TYR A 123 6.30 -18.48 -5.40
C TYR A 123 6.42 -19.06 -3.99
N SER A 124 7.64 -19.39 -3.59
CA SER A 124 7.95 -19.89 -2.26
C SER A 124 7.89 -18.74 -1.24
N ILE A 125 6.75 -18.56 -0.59
CA ILE A 125 6.68 -17.69 0.60
C ILE A 125 7.45 -18.41 1.72
N LYS A 126 8.51 -17.79 2.23
CA LYS A 126 9.18 -18.30 3.43
C LYS A 126 8.26 -18.08 4.63
N SER A 127 7.93 -19.14 5.34
CA SER A 127 7.31 -19.04 6.67
C SER A 127 8.35 -18.47 7.63
N ALA A 128 8.01 -17.37 8.30
CA ALA A 128 8.78 -16.78 9.38
C ALA A 128 8.93 -17.74 10.57
#